data_AF-A0A8B9JYA4-F1
#
_entry.id   AF-A0A8B9JYA4-F1
#
_cell.length_a   1.000
_cell.length_b   1.000
_cell.length_c   1.000
_cell.angle_alpha   90.00
_cell.angle_beta   90.00
_cell.angle_gamma   90.00
#
_symmetry.space_group_name_H-M   'P 1'
#
loop_
_entity.id
_entity.type
_entity.pdbx_description
1 polymer ?
#
loop_
_entity_poly.entity_id
_entity_poly.type
_entity_poly.pdbx_seq_one_letter_code
_entity_poly.pdbx_strand_id
1 'polypeptide(L)'
;MSQRSERRGIHVDQSELLCKKGCGYYGNAAWQGLCSKCWREEYQRARQKQIQEDWALSNIQYITRFCNPSRLMTGEDGYYFTNLCCAVAFIEKLDAQSLNLSPEDFERYMSGQVSPRRQDDPDSWTHPSSSVNPLISQLHHNLDMLSTLEKRQQQVLDGALILQTELNEWQDSVTQEVQEILEKFPLEIKPRASAIDAENVENDRLPPPLQPQVFAG
;
A
#
# COMPACT_ATOMS: atom_id res chain seq x y z
N MET A 1 20.78 -54.38 -37.92
CA MET A 1 20.01 -53.14 -37.76
C MET A 1 19.43 -53.12 -36.34
N SER A 2 20.08 -52.43 -35.40
CA SER A 2 19.63 -52.37 -34.00
C SER A 2 18.89 -51.05 -33.79
N GLN A 3 17.55 -51.09 -33.79
CA GLN A 3 16.73 -49.91 -33.50
C GLN A 3 16.85 -49.56 -32.02
N ARG A 4 17.55 -48.47 -31.71
CA ARG A 4 17.54 -47.85 -30.38
C ARG A 4 16.18 -47.19 -30.17
N SER A 5 15.39 -47.71 -29.23
CA SER A 5 14.18 -47.05 -28.75
C SER A 5 14.60 -45.89 -27.86
N GLU A 6 14.60 -44.67 -28.40
CA GLU A 6 14.77 -43.43 -27.63
C GLU A 6 13.59 -43.27 -26.66
N ARG A 7 13.87 -43.47 -25.36
CA ARG A 7 12.93 -43.14 -24.30
C ARG A 7 12.84 -41.62 -24.22
N ARG A 8 11.73 -41.04 -24.67
CA ARG A 8 11.41 -39.62 -24.44
C ARG A 8 11.22 -39.44 -22.93
N GLY A 9 12.21 -38.86 -22.27
CA GLY A 9 12.07 -38.45 -20.87
C GLY A 9 10.99 -37.39 -20.77
N ILE A 10 10.08 -37.53 -19.79
CA ILE A 10 9.13 -36.47 -19.46
C ILE A 10 9.95 -35.37 -18.78
N HIS A 11 10.25 -34.30 -19.50
CA HIS A 11 10.82 -33.09 -18.91
C HIS A 11 9.66 -32.31 -18.29
N VAL A 12 9.63 -32.25 -16.95
CA VAL A 12 8.70 -31.38 -16.20
C VAL A 12 9.57 -30.32 -15.55
N ASP A 13 9.33 -29.06 -15.90
CA ASP A 13 10.04 -27.94 -15.31
C ASP A 13 9.61 -27.79 -13.83
N GLN A 14 10.56 -27.50 -12.95
CA GLN A 14 10.26 -27.36 -11.52
C GLN A 14 9.21 -26.26 -11.26
N SER A 15 9.16 -25.23 -12.10
CA SER A 15 8.16 -24.16 -12.05
C SER A 15 6.74 -24.65 -12.38
N GLU A 16 6.57 -25.69 -13.18
CA GLU A 16 5.26 -26.27 -13.54
C GLU A 16 4.63 -27.09 -12.40
N LEU A 17 5.44 -27.51 -11.43
CA LEU A 17 4.97 -28.22 -10.24
C LEU A 17 4.55 -27.27 -9.11
N LEU A 18 4.94 -25.99 -9.18
CA LEU A 18 4.67 -25.01 -8.13
C LEU A 18 3.24 -24.48 -8.22
N CYS A 19 2.74 -24.05 -7.06
CA CYS A 19 1.45 -23.39 -6.95
C CYS A 19 1.42 -22.16 -7.83
N LYS A 20 0.38 -22.03 -8.66
CA LYS A 20 0.19 -20.88 -9.56
C LYS A 20 0.16 -19.52 -8.86
N LYS A 21 -0.12 -19.47 -7.55
CA LYS A 21 -0.03 -18.24 -6.74
C LYS A 21 1.38 -17.83 -6.32
N GLY A 22 2.40 -18.60 -6.70
CA GLY A 22 3.79 -18.30 -6.34
C GLY A 22 4.08 -18.39 -4.84
N CYS A 23 3.29 -19.15 -4.08
CA CYS A 23 3.44 -19.24 -2.62
C CYS A 23 4.57 -20.17 -2.16
N GLY A 24 5.37 -20.73 -3.08
CA GLY A 24 6.49 -21.63 -2.80
C GLY A 24 6.12 -23.09 -2.50
N TYR A 25 4.83 -23.44 -2.50
CA TYR A 25 4.35 -24.82 -2.32
C TYR A 25 4.00 -25.46 -3.65
N TYR A 26 3.98 -26.79 -3.73
CA TYR A 26 3.56 -27.52 -4.92
C TYR A 26 2.04 -27.44 -5.15
N GLY A 27 1.65 -27.21 -6.40
CA GLY A 27 0.28 -27.28 -6.87
C GLY A 27 -0.04 -28.65 -7.46
N ASN A 28 -1.32 -28.95 -7.67
CA ASN A 28 -1.71 -30.16 -8.41
C ASN A 28 -2.84 -29.88 -9.39
N ALA A 29 -3.00 -30.75 -10.39
CA ALA A 29 -4.00 -30.59 -11.44
C ALA A 29 -5.45 -30.63 -10.90
N ALA A 30 -5.73 -31.40 -9.84
CA ALA A 30 -7.06 -31.49 -9.24
C ALA A 30 -7.53 -30.15 -8.65
N TRP A 31 -6.59 -29.31 -8.21
CA TRP A 31 -6.82 -27.95 -7.70
C TRP A 31 -6.34 -26.89 -8.69
N GLN A 32 -6.41 -27.18 -9.99
CA GLN A 32 -6.07 -26.23 -11.07
C GLN A 32 -4.65 -25.65 -11.00
N GLY A 33 -3.72 -26.37 -10.37
CA GLY A 33 -2.34 -25.93 -10.13
C GLY A 33 -2.16 -25.12 -8.84
N LEU A 34 -3.13 -25.11 -7.93
CA LEU A 34 -3.03 -24.47 -6.62
C LEU A 34 -2.59 -25.48 -5.55
N CYS A 35 -1.89 -24.99 -4.52
CA CYS A 35 -1.62 -25.79 -3.32
C CYS A 35 -2.87 -25.88 -2.43
N SER A 36 -2.87 -26.79 -1.46
CA SER A 36 -4.01 -27.03 -0.56
C SER A 36 -4.47 -25.79 0.22
N LYS A 37 -3.53 -24.89 0.58
CA LYS A 37 -3.84 -23.63 1.27
C LYS A 37 -4.48 -22.62 0.33
N CYS A 38 -3.84 -22.34 -0.80
CA CYS A 38 -4.33 -21.37 -1.78
C CYS A 38 -5.67 -21.80 -2.40
N TRP A 39 -5.86 -23.10 -2.64
CA TRP A 39 -7.13 -23.65 -3.11
C TRP A 39 -8.25 -23.40 -2.09
N ARG A 40 -7.99 -23.63 -0.80
CA ARG A 40 -8.99 -23.45 0.26
C ARG A 40 -9.42 -21.99 0.38
N GLU A 41 -8.47 -21.06 0.29
CA GLU A 41 -8.73 -19.62 0.31
C GLU A 41 -9.57 -19.17 -0.88
N GLU A 42 -9.26 -19.63 -2.10
CA GLU A 42 -10.07 -19.31 -3.28
C GLU A 42 -11.45 -19.92 -3.22
N TYR A 43 -11.54 -21.18 -2.83
CA TYR A 43 -12.81 -21.87 -2.65
C TYR A 43 -13.69 -21.16 -1.61
N GLN A 44 -13.11 -20.73 -0.48
CA GLN A 44 -13.83 -19.96 0.53
C GLN A 44 -14.29 -18.60 0.00
N ARG A 45 -13.43 -17.86 -0.72
CA ARG A 45 -13.81 -16.58 -1.33
C ARG A 45 -14.91 -16.74 -2.36
N ALA A 46 -14.79 -17.72 -3.25
CA ALA A 46 -15.80 -18.03 -4.26
C ALA A 46 -17.14 -18.41 -3.60
N ARG A 47 -17.10 -19.26 -2.56
CA ARG A 47 -18.27 -19.63 -1.79
C ARG A 47 -18.89 -18.44 -1.04
N GLN A 48 -18.08 -17.57 -0.44
CA GLN A 48 -18.57 -16.35 0.22
C GLN A 48 -19.24 -15.41 -0.79
N LYS A 49 -18.62 -15.22 -1.95
CA LYS A 49 -19.19 -14.40 -3.03
C LYS A 49 -20.53 -14.96 -3.51
N GLN A 50 -20.60 -16.27 -3.71
CA GLN A 50 -21.85 -16.95 -4.07
C GLN A 50 -22.93 -16.81 -2.99
N ILE A 51 -22.57 -17.01 -1.71
CA ILE A 51 -23.51 -16.81 -0.58
C ILE A 51 -24.01 -15.37 -0.55
N GLN A 52 -23.14 -14.40 -0.84
CA GLN A 52 -23.49 -12.98 -0.83
C GLN A 52 -24.38 -12.60 -2.01
N GLU A 53 -24.13 -13.16 -3.19
CA GLU A 53 -24.97 -12.97 -4.39
C GLU A 53 -26.38 -13.56 -4.18
N ASP A 54 -26.49 -14.73 -3.55
CA ASP A 54 -27.78 -15.41 -3.32
C ASP A 54 -28.44 -15.06 -1.98
N TRP A 55 -27.83 -14.19 -1.16
CA TRP A 55 -28.24 -13.97 0.23
C TRP A 55 -29.70 -13.57 0.37
N ALA A 56 -30.16 -12.60 -0.42
CA ALA A 56 -31.52 -12.08 -0.35
C ALA A 56 -32.55 -13.15 -0.75
N LEU A 57 -32.28 -13.87 -1.83
CA LEU A 57 -33.17 -14.93 -2.33
C LEU A 57 -33.24 -16.11 -1.35
N SER A 58 -32.11 -16.46 -0.73
CA SER A 58 -32.02 -17.49 0.31
C SER A 58 -32.89 -17.15 1.52
N ASN A 59 -32.85 -15.90 2.01
CA ASN A 59 -33.68 -15.46 3.14
C ASN A 59 -35.18 -15.49 2.80
N ILE A 60 -35.57 -15.02 1.61
CA ILE A 60 -36.96 -15.05 1.15
C ILE A 60 -37.47 -16.50 1.08
N GLN A 61 -36.67 -17.40 0.51
CA GLN A 61 -37.00 -18.82 0.43
C GLN A 61 -37.08 -19.49 1.81
N TYR A 62 -36.20 -19.11 2.74
CA TYR A 62 -36.22 -19.62 4.11
C TYR A 62 -37.52 -19.23 4.82
N ILE A 63 -37.89 -17.94 4.77
CA ILE A 63 -39.14 -17.45 5.37
C ILE A 63 -40.35 -18.14 4.73
N THR A 64 -40.37 -18.28 3.40
CA THR A 64 -41.44 -18.95 2.67
C THR A 64 -41.62 -20.42 3.10
N ARG A 65 -40.53 -21.13 3.39
CA ARG A 65 -40.56 -22.56 3.73
C ARG A 65 -40.83 -22.85 5.20
N PHE A 66 -40.33 -22.00 6.11
CA PHE A 66 -40.27 -22.33 7.54
C PHE A 66 -41.11 -21.40 8.43
N CYS A 67 -41.65 -20.30 7.90
CA CYS A 67 -42.52 -19.42 8.70
C CYS A 67 -43.93 -20.02 8.83
N ASN A 68 -44.61 -19.71 9.94
CA ASN A 68 -45.99 -20.11 10.17
C ASN A 68 -46.91 -19.44 9.11
N PRO A 69 -47.65 -20.22 8.29
CA PRO A 69 -48.50 -19.70 7.22
C PRO A 69 -49.50 -18.65 7.69
N SER A 70 -50.07 -18.80 8.89
CA SER A 70 -51.02 -17.82 9.41
C SER A 70 -50.41 -16.42 9.55
N ARG A 71 -49.12 -16.33 9.87
CA ARG A 71 -48.39 -15.06 9.99
C ARG A 71 -47.99 -14.46 8.64
N LEU A 72 -47.82 -15.28 7.61
CA LEU A 72 -47.58 -14.80 6.24
C LEU A 72 -48.86 -14.35 5.55
N MET A 73 -50.00 -14.97 5.87
CA MET A 73 -51.27 -14.75 5.19
C MET A 73 -52.16 -13.72 5.90
N THR A 74 -51.80 -13.29 7.12
CA THR A 74 -52.55 -12.30 7.90
C THR A 74 -51.62 -11.34 8.64
N GLY A 75 -52.04 -10.09 8.79
CA GLY A 75 -51.29 -9.06 9.51
C GLY A 75 -50.30 -8.26 8.66
N GLU A 76 -49.60 -7.33 9.31
CA GLU A 76 -48.65 -6.40 8.66
C GLU A 76 -47.39 -7.11 8.14
N ASP A 77 -46.89 -8.11 8.86
CA ASP A 77 -45.71 -8.90 8.48
C ASP A 77 -45.91 -9.58 7.12
N GLY A 78 -47.08 -10.17 6.88
CA GLY A 78 -47.44 -10.82 5.62
C GLY A 78 -47.55 -9.83 4.45
N TYR A 79 -48.07 -8.63 4.70
CA TYR A 79 -48.15 -7.56 3.72
C TYR A 79 -46.75 -7.09 3.29
N TYR A 80 -45.86 -6.82 4.25
CA TYR A 80 -44.48 -6.42 3.93
C TYR A 80 -43.69 -7.53 3.24
N PHE A 81 -43.87 -8.78 3.66
CA PHE A 81 -43.23 -9.92 3.02
C PHE A 81 -43.68 -10.12 1.57
N THR A 82 -44.98 -9.96 1.31
CA THR A 82 -45.53 -10.01 -0.05
C THR A 82 -45.01 -8.86 -0.90
N ASN A 83 -44.99 -7.63 -0.38
CA ASN A 83 -44.42 -6.47 -1.07
C ASN A 83 -42.94 -6.66 -1.38
N LEU A 84 -42.17 -7.24 -0.46
CA LEU A 84 -40.78 -7.59 -0.68
C LEU A 84 -40.62 -8.59 -1.84
N CYS A 85 -41.43 -9.66 -1.86
CA CYS A 85 -41.40 -10.64 -2.94
C CYS A 85 -41.77 -10.02 -4.30
N CYS A 86 -42.78 -9.13 -4.33
CA CYS A 86 -43.15 -8.39 -5.52
C CYS A 86 -42.03 -7.45 -6.00
N ALA A 87 -41.38 -6.74 -5.08
CA ALA A 87 -40.28 -5.83 -5.42
C ALA A 87 -39.08 -6.57 -6.00
N VAL A 88 -38.71 -7.73 -5.44
CA VAL A 88 -37.62 -8.56 -5.98
C VAL A 88 -37.98 -9.07 -7.38
N ALA A 89 -39.18 -9.64 -7.57
CA ALA A 89 -39.63 -10.12 -8.87
C ALA A 89 -39.73 -8.99 -9.92
N PHE A 90 -40.05 -7.76 -9.49
CA PHE A 90 -40.05 -6.58 -10.34
C PHE A 90 -38.63 -6.21 -10.78
N ILE A 91 -37.66 -6.19 -9.87
CA ILE A 91 -36.26 -5.89 -10.20
C ILE A 91 -35.66 -6.95 -11.13
N GLU A 92 -35.97 -8.23 -10.93
CA GLU A 92 -35.51 -9.33 -11.80
C GLU A 92 -36.04 -9.22 -13.24
N LYS A 93 -37.24 -8.65 -13.40
CA LYS A 93 -37.93 -8.51 -14.70
C LYS A 93 -38.03 -7.05 -15.14
N LEU A 94 -37.13 -6.21 -14.63
CA LEU A 94 -37.18 -4.77 -14.85
C LEU A 94 -36.90 -4.46 -16.32
N ASP A 95 -37.78 -3.67 -16.93
CA ASP A 95 -37.68 -3.26 -18.32
C ASP A 95 -37.79 -1.73 -18.48
N ALA A 96 -37.51 -1.25 -19.70
CA ALA A 96 -37.54 0.17 -20.02
C ALA A 96 -38.92 0.80 -19.78
N GLN A 97 -39.99 0.07 -20.11
CA GLN A 97 -41.36 0.57 -19.95
C GLN A 97 -41.75 0.74 -18.49
N SER A 98 -41.32 -0.18 -17.61
CA SER A 98 -41.54 -0.09 -16.17
C SER A 98 -40.95 1.17 -15.55
N LEU A 99 -39.90 1.74 -16.16
CA LEU A 99 -39.26 2.99 -15.75
C LEU A 99 -39.70 4.21 -16.55
N ASN A 100 -40.65 4.08 -17.49
CA ASN A 100 -41.04 5.12 -18.44
C ASN A 100 -39.86 5.67 -19.26
N LEU A 101 -38.93 4.80 -19.66
CA LEU A 101 -37.76 5.12 -20.48
C LEU A 101 -37.90 4.55 -21.89
N SER A 102 -37.19 5.15 -22.84
CA SER A 102 -36.97 4.52 -24.14
C SER A 102 -36.08 3.27 -23.97
N PRO A 103 -36.23 2.22 -24.79
CA PRO A 103 -35.34 1.06 -24.75
C PRO A 103 -33.87 1.44 -24.93
N GLU A 104 -33.60 2.44 -25.79
CA GLU A 104 -32.26 2.95 -26.07
C GLU A 104 -31.62 3.59 -24.84
N ASP A 105 -32.37 4.43 -24.11
CA ASP A 105 -31.85 5.06 -22.89
C ASP A 105 -31.68 4.03 -21.78
N PHE A 106 -32.61 3.08 -21.65
CA PHE A 106 -32.50 1.99 -20.70
C PHE A 106 -31.23 1.15 -20.92
N GLU A 107 -30.97 0.71 -22.14
CA GLU A 107 -29.73 -0.03 -22.47
C GLU A 107 -28.48 0.83 -22.26
N ARG A 108 -28.55 2.12 -22.57
CA ARG A 108 -27.44 3.06 -22.32
C ARG A 108 -27.12 3.20 -20.83
N TYR A 109 -28.13 3.14 -19.96
CA TYR A 109 -27.94 3.11 -18.50
C TYR A 109 -27.45 1.75 -18.00
N MET A 110 -28.05 0.63 -18.46
CA MET A 110 -27.68 -0.73 -18.03
C MET A 110 -26.28 -1.16 -18.50
N SER A 111 -25.81 -0.64 -19.65
CA SER A 111 -24.44 -0.84 -20.15
C SER A 111 -23.38 -0.01 -19.42
N GLY A 112 -23.80 0.88 -18.51
CA GLY A 112 -22.91 1.73 -17.72
C GLY A 112 -22.28 2.89 -18.50
N GLN A 113 -22.76 3.18 -19.72
CA GLN A 113 -22.22 4.26 -20.55
C GLN A 113 -22.69 5.64 -20.10
N VAL A 114 -23.84 5.75 -19.43
CA VAL A 114 -24.40 6.99 -18.89
C VAL A 114 -24.99 6.73 -17.51
N SER A 115 -24.93 7.70 -16.59
CA SER A 115 -25.52 7.62 -15.26
C SER A 115 -26.75 8.56 -15.18
N PRO A 116 -27.91 8.11 -14.66
CA PRO A 116 -29.08 8.98 -14.54
C PRO A 116 -28.78 10.13 -13.57
N ARG A 117 -28.77 11.39 -14.07
CA ARG A 117 -28.67 12.57 -13.19
C ARG A 117 -29.90 12.61 -12.27
N ARG A 118 -29.67 12.82 -10.97
CA ARG A 118 -30.70 13.37 -10.07
C ARG A 118 -30.99 14.80 -10.51
N GLN A 119 -32.07 15.01 -11.27
CA GLN A 119 -32.61 16.34 -11.56
C GLN A 119 -33.50 16.76 -10.39
N ASP A 120 -32.91 17.35 -9.35
CA ASP A 120 -33.65 18.03 -8.28
C ASP A 120 -33.09 19.45 -8.05
N ASP A 121 -32.62 20.12 -9.11
CA ASP A 121 -32.24 21.53 -9.07
C ASP A 121 -32.90 22.31 -10.23
N PRO A 122 -33.89 23.19 -9.96
CA PRO A 122 -34.64 23.90 -10.99
C PRO A 122 -33.85 24.94 -11.80
N ASP A 123 -32.61 25.27 -11.43
CA ASP A 123 -31.90 26.45 -11.97
C ASP A 123 -30.70 26.16 -12.89
N SER A 124 -30.49 24.91 -13.33
CA SER A 124 -29.36 24.60 -14.23
C SER A 124 -29.78 24.42 -15.69
N TRP A 125 -30.27 25.49 -16.30
CA TRP A 125 -30.18 25.65 -17.75
C TRP A 125 -28.81 26.24 -18.07
N THR A 126 -27.85 25.42 -18.50
CA THR A 126 -26.72 25.87 -19.36
C THR A 126 -25.89 24.70 -19.92
N HIS A 127 -26.00 24.57 -21.25
CA HIS A 127 -25.04 24.05 -22.23
C HIS A 127 -24.78 22.53 -22.43
N PRO A 128 -24.81 22.05 -23.71
CA PRO A 128 -24.65 20.65 -24.10
C PRO A 128 -23.17 20.27 -24.37
N SER A 129 -22.24 20.55 -23.45
CA SER A 129 -20.83 20.16 -23.66
C SER A 129 -20.01 20.16 -22.36
N SER A 130 -20.17 19.14 -21.52
CA SER A 130 -19.14 18.67 -20.57
C SER A 130 -19.74 17.54 -19.73
N SER A 131 -19.67 16.34 -20.29
CA SER A 131 -20.15 15.09 -19.70
C SER A 131 -19.11 14.55 -18.70
N VAL A 132 -19.08 15.08 -17.50
CA VAL A 132 -18.43 14.39 -16.37
C VAL A 132 -19.21 14.66 -15.09
N ASN A 133 -19.63 13.57 -14.43
CA ASN A 133 -20.31 13.62 -13.14
C ASN A 133 -19.40 14.39 -12.14
N PRO A 134 -19.89 15.40 -11.40
CA PRO A 134 -19.09 16.16 -10.44
C PRO A 134 -18.39 15.25 -9.41
N LEU A 135 -19.04 14.15 -9.02
CA LEU A 135 -18.46 13.17 -8.10
C LEU A 135 -17.30 12.39 -8.74
N ILE A 136 -17.40 12.03 -10.02
CA ILE A 136 -16.32 11.35 -10.76
C ILE A 136 -15.17 12.33 -11.02
N SER A 137 -15.49 13.59 -11.30
CA SER A 137 -14.48 14.65 -11.42
C SER A 137 -13.72 14.85 -10.10
N GLN A 138 -14.43 14.84 -8.97
CA GLN A 138 -13.82 14.89 -7.65
C GLN A 138 -12.97 13.66 -7.37
N LEU A 139 -13.41 12.46 -7.74
CA LEU A 139 -12.62 11.23 -7.58
C LEU A 139 -11.35 11.24 -8.44
N HIS A 140 -11.44 11.67 -9.70
CA HIS A 140 -10.28 11.82 -10.58
C HIS A 140 -9.30 12.87 -10.04
N HIS A 141 -9.82 13.99 -9.54
CA HIS A 141 -9.01 15.02 -8.89
C HIS A 141 -8.30 14.49 -7.64
N ASN A 142 -9.02 13.75 -6.77
CA ASN A 142 -8.43 13.12 -5.59
C ASN A 142 -7.35 12.10 -5.98
N LEU A 143 -7.57 11.32 -7.04
CA LEU A 143 -6.60 10.35 -7.55
C LEU A 143 -5.32 11.06 -8.05
N ASP A 144 -5.47 12.16 -8.78
CA ASP A 144 -4.36 12.97 -9.27
C ASP A 144 -3.54 13.58 -8.12
N MET A 145 -4.23 14.11 -7.10
CA MET A 145 -3.62 14.63 -5.87
C MET A 145 -2.83 13.55 -5.12
N LEU A 146 -3.38 12.34 -5.00
CA LEU A 146 -2.69 11.21 -4.35
C LEU A 146 -1.45 10.78 -5.14
N SER A 147 -1.54 10.71 -6.47
CA SER A 147 -0.39 10.37 -7.33
C SER A 147 0.73 11.42 -7.25
N THR A 148 0.36 12.70 -7.14
CA THR A 148 1.31 13.80 -6.99
C THR A 148 1.97 13.74 -5.61
N LEU A 149 1.21 13.42 -4.57
CA LEU A 149 1.74 13.26 -3.22
C LEU A 149 2.72 12.08 -3.13
N GLU A 150 2.39 10.95 -3.74
CA GLU A 150 3.28 9.79 -3.84
C GLU A 150 4.61 10.15 -4.52
N LYS A 151 4.55 10.84 -5.68
CA LYS A 151 5.77 11.30 -6.37
C LYS A 151 6.62 12.23 -5.52
N ARG A 152 5.98 13.18 -4.80
CA ARG A 152 6.70 14.11 -3.92
C ARG A 152 7.33 13.38 -2.73
N GLN A 153 6.63 12.40 -2.16
CA GLN A 153 7.16 11.58 -1.08
C GLN A 153 8.37 10.76 -1.56
N GLN A 154 8.29 10.17 -2.75
CA GLN A 154 9.41 9.46 -3.35
C GLN A 154 10.61 10.38 -3.57
N GLN A 155 10.40 11.56 -4.14
CA GLN A 155 11.47 12.55 -4.33
C GLN A 155 12.14 12.98 -3.03
N VAL A 156 11.36 13.16 -1.95
CA VAL A 156 11.90 13.51 -0.63
C VAL A 156 12.72 12.36 -0.04
N LEU A 157 12.25 11.12 -0.16
CA LEU A 157 12.99 9.95 0.31
C LEU A 157 14.28 9.74 -0.48
N ASP A 158 14.22 9.84 -1.80
CA ASP A 158 15.39 9.73 -2.67
C ASP A 158 16.40 10.85 -2.37
N GLY A 159 15.92 12.09 -2.19
CA GLY A 159 16.76 13.23 -1.82
C GLY A 159 17.41 13.06 -0.43
N ALA A 160 16.71 12.48 0.54
CA ALA A 160 17.27 12.19 1.86
C ALA A 160 18.36 11.10 1.80
N LEU A 161 18.18 10.08 0.97
CA LEU A 161 19.18 9.05 0.74
C LEU A 161 20.43 9.62 0.05
N ILE A 162 20.26 10.44 -0.98
CA ILE A 162 21.38 11.12 -1.66
C ILE A 162 22.15 11.99 -0.68
N LEU A 163 21.45 12.83 0.10
CA LEU A 163 22.08 13.69 1.09
C LEU A 163 22.85 12.89 2.15
N GLN A 164 22.32 11.73 2.56
CA GLN A 164 23.02 10.84 3.49
C GLN A 164 24.34 10.33 2.88
N THR A 165 24.33 9.93 1.61
CA THR A 165 25.53 9.50 0.91
C THR A 165 26.55 10.64 0.79
N GLU A 166 26.10 11.83 0.35
CA GLU A 166 26.97 13.01 0.22
C GLU A 166 27.60 13.41 1.56
N LEU A 167 26.88 13.31 2.67
CA LEU A 167 27.41 13.61 4.00
C LEU A 167 28.50 12.62 4.42
N ASN A 168 28.33 11.33 4.12
CA ASN A 168 29.36 10.32 4.41
C ASN A 168 30.60 10.55 3.54
N GLU A 169 30.41 10.79 2.24
CA GLU A 169 31.52 11.07 1.31
C GLU A 169 32.28 12.34 1.70
N TRP A 170 31.57 13.39 2.08
CA TRP A 170 32.19 14.62 2.56
C TRP A 170 32.99 14.39 3.85
N GLN A 171 32.44 13.64 4.81
CA GLN A 171 33.13 13.29 6.05
C GLN A 171 34.43 12.52 5.77
N ASP A 172 34.38 11.54 4.87
CA ASP A 172 35.55 10.74 4.49
C ASP A 172 36.60 11.63 3.79
N SER A 173 36.18 12.48 2.86
CA SER A 173 37.07 13.41 2.15
C SER A 173 37.77 14.37 3.10
N VAL A 174 37.06 14.97 4.05
CA VAL A 174 37.65 15.87 5.04
C VAL A 174 38.63 15.12 5.93
N THR A 175 38.28 13.91 6.36
CA THR A 175 39.16 13.08 7.20
C THR A 175 40.45 12.73 6.46
N GLN A 176 40.34 12.39 5.17
CA GLN A 176 41.49 12.07 4.32
C GLN A 176 42.39 13.30 4.08
N GLU A 177 41.81 14.47 3.78
CA GLU A 177 42.56 15.70 3.54
C GLU A 177 43.31 16.16 4.80
N VAL A 178 42.66 16.10 5.97
CA VAL A 178 43.31 16.39 7.26
C VAL A 178 44.47 15.43 7.53
N GLN A 179 44.28 14.14 7.26
CA GLN A 179 45.32 13.13 7.45
C GLN A 179 46.51 13.37 6.51
N GLU A 180 46.26 13.71 5.24
CA GLU A 180 47.32 14.03 4.27
C GLU A 180 48.14 15.25 4.71
N ILE A 181 47.48 16.30 5.24
CA ILE A 181 48.19 17.48 5.76
C ILE A 181 49.04 17.13 6.98
N LEU A 182 48.53 16.32 7.91
CA LEU A 182 49.28 15.86 9.08
C LEU A 182 50.51 15.03 8.71
N GLU A 183 50.40 14.19 7.67
CA GLU A 183 51.53 13.39 7.16
C GLU A 183 52.55 14.25 6.40
N LYS A 184 52.09 15.22 5.63
CA LYS A 184 52.95 16.12 4.83
C LYS A 184 53.66 17.16 5.68
N PHE A 185 53.05 17.58 6.78
CA PHE A 185 53.61 18.53 7.74
C PHE A 185 53.53 17.94 9.17
N PRO A 186 54.45 17.03 9.53
CA PRO A 186 54.45 16.42 10.85
C PRO A 186 54.64 17.50 11.91
N LEU A 187 53.63 17.67 12.78
CA LEU A 187 53.69 18.60 13.90
C LEU A 187 54.61 18.03 14.98
N GLU A 188 55.92 18.31 14.89
CA GLU A 188 56.84 18.13 16.02
C GLU A 188 56.56 19.20 17.08
N ILE A 189 55.57 18.93 17.93
CA ILE A 189 55.37 19.70 19.16
C ILE A 189 56.48 19.29 20.11
N LYS A 190 57.64 19.95 20.04
CA LYS A 190 58.62 19.89 21.12
C LYS A 190 57.90 20.33 22.39
N PRO A 191 57.85 19.51 23.46
CA PRO A 191 57.36 19.98 24.73
C PRO A 191 58.18 21.22 25.06
N ARG A 192 57.49 22.35 25.24
CA ARG A 192 58.15 23.59 25.66
C ARG A 192 58.92 23.22 26.92
N ALA A 193 60.25 23.32 26.87
CA ALA A 193 61.08 23.09 28.04
C ALA A 193 60.51 23.97 29.16
N SER A 194 59.89 23.34 30.14
CA SER A 194 59.45 24.01 31.35
C SER A 194 60.73 24.41 32.07
N ALA A 195 61.07 25.70 31.94
CA ALA A 195 62.26 26.36 32.45
C ALA A 195 63.59 25.99 31.75
N ILE A 196 64.37 27.03 31.43
CA ILE A 196 65.71 26.95 30.82
C ILE A 196 66.72 26.25 31.76
N ASP A 197 66.40 26.17 33.06
CA ASP A 197 67.30 25.68 34.10
C ASP A 197 66.99 24.26 34.58
N ALA A 198 66.04 23.55 33.95
CA ALA A 198 65.61 22.23 34.42
C ALA A 198 66.71 21.15 34.34
N GLU A 199 67.76 21.38 33.55
CA GLU A 199 68.95 20.51 33.45
C GLU A 199 70.18 21.06 34.22
N ASN A 200 70.05 22.11 35.03
CA ASN A 200 71.16 22.60 35.84
C ASN A 200 71.27 21.83 37.17
N VAL A 201 72.13 20.80 37.19
CA VAL A 201 72.38 19.90 38.32
C VAL A 201 73.01 20.59 39.56
N GLU A 202 73.39 21.88 39.47
CA GLU A 202 74.01 22.61 40.59
C GLU A 202 73.05 23.38 41.52
N ASN A 203 71.73 23.27 41.33
CA ASN A 203 70.76 24.07 42.10
C ASN A 203 70.63 23.65 43.59
N ASP A 204 71.18 22.51 43.99
CA ASP A 204 71.09 21.97 45.36
C ASP A 204 71.98 22.71 46.39
N ARG A 205 72.75 23.73 45.99
CA ARG A 205 73.63 24.51 46.90
C ARG A 205 73.17 25.94 47.18
N LEU A 206 71.99 26.34 46.74
CA LEU A 206 71.50 27.69 47.04
C LEU A 206 70.90 27.77 48.45
N PRO A 207 71.25 28.80 49.25
CA PRO A 207 70.65 29.00 50.56
C PRO A 207 69.13 29.27 50.42
N PRO A 208 68.32 28.94 51.45
CA PRO A 208 66.87 29.10 51.40
C PRO A 208 66.47 30.54 51.05
N PRO A 209 65.43 30.74 50.21
CA PRO A 209 65.02 32.07 49.78
C PRO A 209 64.61 32.93 50.99
N LEU A 210 65.07 34.18 51.00
CA LEU A 210 64.72 35.15 52.04
C LEU A 210 63.20 35.40 52.00
N GLN A 211 62.52 35.12 53.11
CA GLN A 211 61.09 35.40 53.22
C GLN A 211 60.85 36.92 53.26
N PRO A 212 59.94 37.45 52.42
CA PRO A 212 59.61 38.87 52.44
C PRO A 212 58.92 39.25 53.75
N GLN A 213 59.46 40.24 54.45
CA GLN A 213 58.81 40.85 55.61
C GLN A 213 57.75 41.84 55.14
N VAL A 214 56.52 41.67 55.64
CA VAL A 214 55.44 42.65 55.47
C VAL A 214 55.72 43.87 56.33
N PHE A 215 55.94 45.01 55.68
CA PHE A 215 56.10 46.30 56.34
C PHE A 215 54.72 46.81 56.75
N ALA A 216 54.45 46.88 58.06
CA ALA A 216 53.24 47.52 58.59
C ALA A 216 53.47 49.04 58.61
N GLY A 217 52.78 49.76 57.72
CA GLY A 217 52.60 51.20 57.77
C GLY A 217 51.19 51.54 58.21
#